data_AF-A0A2K3M338-F1
#
_entry.id   AF-A0A2K3M338-F1
#
_cell.length_a   1.000
_cell.length_b   1.000
_cell.length_c   1.000
_cell.angle_alpha   90.00
_cell.angle_beta   90.00
_cell.angle_gamma   90.00
#
_symmetry.space_group_name_H-M   'P 1'
#
loop_
_entity.id
_entity.type
_entity.pdbx_description
1 polymer ?
#
loop_
_entity_poly.entity_id
_entity_poly.type
_entity_poly.pdbx_seq_one_letter_code
_entity_poly.pdbx_strand_id
1 'polypeptide(L)'
;MTDRVYPAAKPTTNGNGNGNGNGVSAANPSFPATKAQRYGATRPTYRPQPYHRRSRRRCCCTFFFWLFLIILILLFIVGVIGTAFYLIYRPHRPSFTVTSLKLSYLNLTSSSTLNSKFNIDITAKNPNKDIIFVYQPTTISILSGDIDVGDGTIPSFNHGKKNTTLLKASILSNGESLETDSASELKKNMKSKNGLPLKVKLDTKVKAKMGKLKTPNVGIRVSCDGIRVHLPVGKKPATASTSNVKCNVDVRFKIWKWTV
;
A
#
# COMPACT_ATOMS: atom_id res chain seq x y z
N MET A 1 -3.65 -57.62 19.37
CA MET A 1 -4.30 -58.81 19.97
C MET A 1 -5.72 -58.42 20.36
N THR A 2 -6.69 -58.69 19.49
CA THR A 2 -8.12 -58.74 19.81
C THR A 2 -8.76 -59.72 18.85
N ASP A 3 -8.95 -60.94 19.35
CA ASP A 3 -9.64 -62.05 18.69
C ASP A 3 -11.10 -61.68 18.36
N ARG A 4 -11.52 -61.97 17.13
CA ARG A 4 -12.93 -62.16 16.79
C ARG A 4 -13.07 -63.50 16.09
N VAL A 5 -13.50 -64.47 16.88
CA VAL A 5 -13.92 -65.80 16.49
C VAL A 5 -15.11 -65.70 15.53
N TYR A 6 -14.96 -66.27 14.33
CA TYR A 6 -16.06 -66.54 13.41
C TYR A 6 -16.51 -68.00 13.61
N PRO A 7 -17.82 -68.30 13.74
CA PRO A 7 -18.28 -69.67 13.62
C PRO A 7 -18.29 -70.11 12.16
N ALA A 8 -17.58 -71.22 11.89
CA ALA A 8 -17.55 -71.89 10.61
C ALA A 8 -18.92 -72.52 10.29
N ALA A 9 -19.55 -72.08 9.20
CA ALA A 9 -20.65 -72.81 8.56
C ALA A 9 -20.08 -73.64 7.40
N LYS A 10 -20.20 -74.95 7.56
CA LYS A 10 -19.84 -76.04 6.66
C LYS A 10 -20.45 -75.87 5.26
N PRO A 11 -19.75 -76.18 4.16
CA PRO A 11 -20.39 -76.25 2.85
C PRO A 11 -21.24 -77.53 2.76
N THR A 12 -22.47 -77.41 2.29
CA THR A 12 -23.22 -78.55 1.73
C THR A 12 -23.27 -78.39 0.22
N THR A 13 -22.63 -79.33 -0.44
CA THR A 13 -22.66 -79.53 -1.89
C THR A 13 -24.02 -80.10 -2.29
N ASN A 14 -24.76 -79.36 -3.12
CA ASN A 14 -25.87 -79.92 -3.90
C ASN A 14 -25.28 -80.69 -5.09
N GLY A 15 -25.36 -82.01 -5.05
CA GLY A 15 -25.25 -82.87 -6.22
C GLY A 15 -26.65 -83.33 -6.64
N ASN A 16 -27.16 -82.74 -7.72
CA ASN A 16 -28.37 -83.21 -8.41
C ASN A 16 -27.91 -84.14 -9.55
N GLY A 17 -28.46 -85.34 -9.65
CA GLY A 17 -28.01 -86.36 -10.62
C GLY A 17 -29.05 -87.45 -10.91
N ASN A 18 -30.06 -87.06 -11.68
CA ASN A 18 -30.94 -87.80 -12.59
C ASN A 18 -30.87 -89.35 -12.71
N GLY A 19 -32.05 -89.98 -12.58
CA GLY A 19 -32.67 -90.91 -13.54
C GLY A 19 -32.10 -92.34 -13.72
N ASN A 20 -32.89 -93.38 -13.45
CA ASN A 20 -33.85 -94.03 -14.39
C ASN A 20 -34.18 -95.47 -13.92
N GLY A 21 -35.45 -95.91 -14.07
CA GLY A 21 -35.77 -97.33 -14.27
C GLY A 21 -36.72 -98.02 -13.27
N ASN A 22 -37.99 -98.16 -13.70
CA ASN A 22 -38.97 -99.25 -13.53
C ASN A 22 -39.00 -100.14 -12.26
N GLY A 23 -40.18 -100.22 -11.62
CA GLY A 23 -40.56 -101.41 -10.83
C GLY A 23 -41.63 -101.24 -9.74
N VAL A 24 -42.91 -101.31 -10.14
CA VAL A 24 -44.05 -102.04 -9.52
C VAL A 24 -44.24 -102.08 -7.98
N SER A 25 -45.46 -101.67 -7.57
CA SER A 25 -46.28 -102.08 -6.39
C SER A 25 -45.92 -101.61 -4.98
N ALA A 26 -46.79 -100.77 -4.38
CA ALA A 26 -47.63 -101.14 -3.23
C ALA A 26 -48.50 -99.95 -2.72
N ALA A 27 -49.80 -100.23 -2.63
CA ALA A 27 -50.86 -99.72 -1.72
C ALA A 27 -50.77 -98.34 -1.02
N ASN A 28 -51.79 -97.52 -1.36
CA ASN A 28 -52.52 -96.47 -0.60
C ASN A 28 -52.48 -96.52 0.95
N PRO A 29 -52.71 -95.39 1.69
CA PRO A 29 -53.95 -94.63 1.56
C PRO A 29 -53.90 -93.08 1.64
N SER A 30 -55.05 -92.55 1.24
CA SER A 30 -55.52 -91.18 1.14
C SER A 30 -55.53 -90.40 2.45
N PHE A 31 -55.12 -89.13 2.39
CA PHE A 31 -55.57 -88.08 3.32
C PHE A 31 -55.96 -86.80 2.57
N PRO A 32 -56.98 -86.06 3.06
CA PRO A 32 -57.85 -85.22 2.23
C PRO A 32 -57.26 -83.84 1.97
N ALA A 33 -57.67 -83.24 0.85
CA ALA A 33 -57.37 -81.85 0.52
C ALA A 33 -58.11 -80.89 1.47
N THR A 34 -57.47 -80.47 2.56
CA THR A 34 -57.95 -79.35 3.37
C THR A 34 -57.36 -78.03 2.87
N LYS A 35 -58.21 -77.27 2.16
CA LYS A 35 -58.05 -75.83 1.95
C LYS A 35 -57.90 -75.11 3.30
N ALA A 36 -56.70 -74.69 3.63
CA ALA A 36 -56.40 -73.66 4.63
C ALA A 36 -54.98 -73.16 4.32
N GLN A 37 -54.65 -71.89 4.14
CA GLN A 37 -55.36 -70.65 4.34
C GLN A 37 -54.85 -69.64 3.30
N ARG A 38 -55.72 -68.68 2.94
CA ARG A 38 -55.28 -67.42 2.36
C ARG A 38 -54.51 -66.62 3.42
N TYR A 39 -53.20 -66.47 3.27
CA TYR A 39 -52.43 -65.36 3.84
C TYR A 39 -51.25 -65.06 2.91
N GLY A 40 -51.57 -64.49 1.75
CA GLY A 40 -50.62 -63.95 0.77
C GLY A 40 -50.71 -62.43 0.65
N ALA A 41 -51.36 -61.75 1.60
CA ALA A 41 -51.28 -60.31 1.74
C ALA A 41 -50.21 -60.00 2.80
N THR A 42 -49.40 -58.98 2.55
CA THR A 42 -48.32 -58.45 3.42
C THR A 42 -47.04 -59.28 3.51
N ARG A 43 -46.30 -59.41 2.40
CA ARG A 43 -44.83 -59.32 2.49
C ARG A 43 -44.40 -58.02 1.79
N PRO A 44 -43.88 -57.02 2.52
CA PRO A 44 -43.23 -55.90 1.86
C PRO A 44 -42.04 -56.45 1.09
N THR A 45 -42.01 -56.23 -0.22
CA THR A 45 -40.81 -56.40 -1.03
C THR A 45 -39.67 -55.67 -0.34
N TYR A 46 -38.63 -56.40 0.05
CA TYR A 46 -37.38 -55.82 0.54
C TYR A 46 -36.86 -54.85 -0.52
N ARG A 47 -37.14 -53.56 -0.31
CA ARG A 47 -36.57 -52.48 -1.09
C ARG A 47 -35.14 -52.32 -0.57
N PRO A 48 -34.10 -52.57 -1.37
CA PRO A 48 -32.75 -52.28 -0.92
C PRO A 48 -32.72 -50.79 -0.56
N GLN A 49 -32.46 -50.52 0.72
CA GLN A 49 -32.19 -49.17 1.20
C GLN A 49 -31.05 -48.63 0.34
N PRO A 50 -31.18 -47.43 -0.28
CA PRO A 50 -30.04 -46.83 -0.94
C PRO A 50 -29.00 -46.64 0.15
N TYR A 51 -27.88 -47.35 0.05
CA TYR A 51 -26.71 -47.03 0.85
C TYR A 51 -26.41 -45.56 0.54
N HIS A 52 -26.73 -44.68 1.48
CA HIS A 52 -26.28 -43.30 1.41
C HIS A 52 -24.76 -43.37 1.40
N ARG A 53 -24.16 -43.37 0.21
CA ARG A 53 -22.76 -43.02 0.01
C ARG A 53 -22.63 -41.67 0.68
N ARG A 54 -22.16 -41.65 1.94
CA ARG A 54 -21.71 -40.44 2.61
C ARG A 54 -20.59 -39.92 1.73
N SER A 55 -20.98 -39.03 0.83
CA SER A 55 -20.10 -38.40 -0.11
C SER A 55 -18.93 -37.86 0.69
N ARG A 56 -17.75 -38.41 0.42
CA ARG A 56 -16.47 -38.04 1.03
C ARG A 56 -16.03 -36.65 0.54
N ARG A 57 -16.98 -35.72 0.38
CA ARG A 57 -16.84 -34.33 -0.05
C ARG A 57 -16.76 -33.34 1.12
N ARG A 58 -16.59 -33.82 2.36
CA ARG A 58 -16.44 -32.95 3.55
C ARG A 58 -15.00 -32.63 3.96
N CYS A 59 -14.00 -33.15 3.25
CA CYS A 59 -12.60 -32.93 3.63
C CYS A 59 -12.01 -31.61 3.08
N CYS A 60 -12.38 -31.21 1.85
CA CYS A 60 -11.88 -29.95 1.27
C CYS A 60 -12.52 -28.70 1.91
N CYS A 61 -13.83 -28.69 2.17
CA CYS A 61 -14.50 -27.49 2.70
C CYS A 61 -14.04 -27.10 4.11
N THR A 62 -13.72 -28.08 4.96
CA THR A 62 -13.22 -27.82 6.32
C THR A 62 -11.80 -27.24 6.31
N PHE A 63 -10.96 -27.67 5.36
CA PHE A 63 -9.61 -27.13 5.19
C PHE A 63 -9.64 -25.67 4.71
N PHE A 64 -10.47 -25.34 3.71
CA PHE A 64 -10.64 -23.95 3.26
C PHE A 64 -11.25 -23.05 4.34
N PHE A 65 -12.17 -23.57 5.16
CA PHE A 65 -12.73 -22.84 6.30
C PHE A 65 -11.67 -22.54 7.37
N TRP A 66 -10.83 -23.52 7.72
CA TRP A 66 -9.72 -23.32 8.66
C TRP A 66 -8.66 -22.36 8.11
N LEU A 67 -8.31 -22.45 6.82
CA LEU A 67 -7.41 -21.51 6.18
C LEU A 67 -7.98 -20.08 6.21
N PHE A 68 -9.26 -19.91 5.87
CA PHE A 68 -9.92 -18.61 5.93
C PHE A 68 -9.94 -18.05 7.35
N LEU A 69 -10.22 -18.88 8.35
CA LEU A 69 -10.19 -18.50 9.75
C LEU A 69 -8.78 -18.07 10.19
N ILE A 70 -7.74 -18.81 9.79
CA ILE A 70 -6.34 -18.44 10.07
C ILE A 70 -5.99 -17.10 9.42
N ILE A 71 -6.40 -16.88 8.16
CA ILE A 71 -6.18 -15.60 7.47
C ILE A 71 -6.91 -14.47 8.19
N LEU A 72 -8.15 -14.70 8.64
CA LEU A 72 -8.93 -13.70 9.38
C LEU A 72 -8.28 -13.35 10.73
N ILE A 73 -7.80 -14.35 11.47
CA ILE A 73 -7.04 -14.13 12.71
C ILE A 73 -5.74 -13.36 12.41
N LEU A 74 -5.00 -13.72 11.36
CA LEU A 74 -3.78 -13.02 10.99
C LEU A 74 -4.06 -11.55 10.64
N LEU A 75 -5.11 -11.28 9.85
CA LEU A 75 -5.54 -9.92 9.52
C LEU A 75 -5.97 -9.15 10.77
N PHE A 76 -6.66 -9.81 11.71
CA PHE A 76 -7.03 -9.20 12.99
C PHE A 76 -5.79 -8.82 13.80
N ILE A 77 -4.82 -9.73 13.94
CA ILE A 77 -3.56 -9.47 14.66
C ILE A 77 -2.79 -8.32 14.00
N VAL A 78 -2.66 -8.32 12.67
CA VAL A 78 -2.02 -7.23 11.92
C VAL A 78 -2.78 -5.91 12.13
N GLY A 79 -4.11 -5.94 12.16
CA GLY A 79 -4.94 -4.78 12.45
C GLY A 79 -4.71 -4.23 13.86
N VAL A 80 -4.66 -5.09 14.88
CA VAL A 80 -4.37 -4.69 16.27
C VAL A 80 -2.96 -4.10 16.40
N ILE A 81 -1.95 -4.74 15.81
CA ILE A 81 -0.57 -4.23 15.83
C ILE A 81 -0.48 -2.89 15.09
N GLY A 82 -1.11 -2.80 13.91
CA GLY A 82 -1.13 -1.57 13.11
C GLY A 82 -1.83 -0.40 13.80
N THR A 83 -2.97 -0.66 14.45
CA THR A 83 -3.71 0.35 15.22
C THR A 83 -2.93 0.79 16.45
N ALA A 84 -2.33 -0.14 17.20
CA ALA A 84 -1.45 0.19 18.33
C ALA A 84 -0.26 1.05 17.86
N PHE A 85 0.40 0.68 16.76
CA PHE A 85 1.51 1.46 16.19
C PHE A 85 1.07 2.87 15.79
N TYR A 86 -0.08 3.00 15.14
CA TYR A 86 -0.64 4.31 14.76
C TYR A 86 -0.96 5.19 15.97
N LEU A 87 -1.56 4.61 17.02
CA LEU A 87 -1.92 5.34 18.23
C LEU A 87 -0.70 5.82 19.04
N ILE A 88 0.38 5.04 19.06
CA ILE A 88 1.62 5.39 19.75
C ILE A 88 2.36 6.50 19.00
N TYR A 89 2.63 6.31 17.69
CA TYR A 89 3.51 7.19 16.95
C TYR A 89 2.79 8.42 16.35
N ARG A 90 1.48 8.34 16.09
CA ARG A 90 0.64 9.37 15.45
C ARG A 90 1.44 10.17 14.41
N PRO A 91 1.81 9.55 13.27
CA PRO A 91 2.68 10.19 12.30
C PRO A 91 2.01 11.44 11.70
N HIS A 92 2.56 12.60 12.00
CA HIS A 92 2.20 13.88 11.41
C HIS A 92 3.24 14.28 10.36
N ARG A 93 2.81 14.95 9.29
CA ARG A 93 3.74 15.44 8.28
C ARG A 93 4.44 16.71 8.78
N PRO A 94 5.76 16.87 8.54
CA PRO A 94 6.44 18.14 8.82
C PRO A 94 5.88 19.24 7.93
N SER A 95 5.82 20.46 8.44
CA SER A 95 5.36 21.63 7.69
C SER A 95 6.52 22.56 7.38
N PHE A 96 6.56 23.08 6.16
CA PHE A 96 7.55 24.05 5.71
C PHE A 96 6.86 25.37 5.38
N THR A 97 7.48 26.46 5.78
CA THR A 97 7.00 27.82 5.50
C THR A 97 8.17 28.71 5.08
N VAL A 98 7.96 29.51 4.04
CA VAL A 98 8.94 30.54 3.67
C VAL A 98 8.68 31.78 4.54
N THR A 99 9.65 32.10 5.39
CA THR A 99 9.54 33.19 6.38
C THR A 99 10.07 34.50 5.82
N SER A 100 11.15 34.45 5.04
CA SER A 100 11.66 35.63 4.34
C SER A 100 12.32 35.21 3.04
N LEU A 101 12.10 35.99 1.99
CA LEU A 101 12.84 35.88 0.74
C LEU A 101 13.30 37.27 0.36
N LYS A 102 14.60 37.45 0.18
CA LYS A 102 15.23 38.73 -0.17
C LYS A 102 15.93 38.61 -1.50
N LEU A 103 15.53 39.44 -2.45
CA LEU A 103 16.17 39.56 -3.74
C LEU A 103 17.23 40.66 -3.67
N SER A 104 18.49 40.29 -3.87
CA SER A 104 19.62 41.23 -3.82
C SER A 104 19.80 41.92 -5.16
N TYR A 105 19.85 41.13 -6.24
CA TYR A 105 19.90 41.62 -7.61
C TYR A 105 19.35 40.56 -8.55
N LEU A 106 18.75 41.01 -9.65
CA LEU A 106 18.32 40.16 -10.75
C LEU A 106 18.57 40.95 -12.04
N ASN A 107 19.57 40.51 -12.80
CA ASN A 107 20.00 41.15 -14.03
C ASN A 107 19.93 40.13 -15.16
N LEU A 108 19.40 40.58 -16.29
CA LEU A 108 19.34 39.79 -17.51
C LEU A 108 20.04 40.58 -18.60
N THR A 109 21.14 40.02 -19.13
CA THR A 109 21.95 40.69 -20.14
C THR A 109 21.29 40.66 -21.51
N SER A 110 21.86 41.40 -22.47
CA SER A 110 21.43 41.39 -23.87
C SER A 110 21.60 40.02 -24.54
N SER A 111 22.53 39.19 -24.06
CA SER A 111 22.77 37.82 -24.52
C SER A 111 21.91 36.78 -23.80
N SER A 112 20.81 37.19 -23.16
CA SER A 112 19.90 36.32 -22.39
C SER A 112 20.56 35.55 -21.25
N THR A 113 21.69 36.04 -20.72
CA THR A 113 22.33 35.43 -19.54
C THR A 113 21.73 36.02 -18.26
N LEU A 114 21.21 35.14 -17.40
CA LEU A 114 20.59 35.50 -16.14
C LEU A 114 21.61 35.49 -15.01
N ASN A 115 21.69 36.58 -14.26
CA ASN A 115 22.46 36.66 -13.03
C ASN A 115 21.57 37.15 -11.89
N SER A 116 21.44 36.33 -10.85
CA SER A 116 20.56 36.64 -9.73
C SER A 116 21.18 36.22 -8.40
N LYS A 117 20.76 36.89 -7.33
CA LYS A 117 21.08 36.48 -5.97
C LYS A 117 19.89 36.66 -5.05
N PHE A 118 19.48 35.56 -4.43
CA PHE A 118 18.42 35.52 -3.45
C PHE A 118 18.96 35.00 -2.12
N ASN A 119 18.43 35.54 -1.02
CA ASN A 119 18.60 34.97 0.31
C ASN A 119 17.24 34.51 0.79
N ILE A 120 17.11 33.24 1.14
CA ILE A 120 15.85 32.66 1.61
C ILE A 120 16.01 32.11 3.02
N ASP A 121 14.99 32.39 3.84
CA ASP A 121 14.82 31.86 5.18
C ASP A 121 13.57 30.97 5.18
N ILE A 122 13.79 29.67 5.40
CA ILE A 122 12.75 28.63 5.38
C ILE A 122 12.63 28.05 6.78
N THR A 123 11.43 28.11 7.34
CA THR A 123 11.14 27.49 8.63
C THR A 123 10.57 26.10 8.41
N ALA A 124 11.25 25.08 8.94
CA ALA A 124 10.79 23.71 8.96
C ALA A 124 10.33 23.33 10.37
N LYS A 125 9.08 22.88 10.51
CA LYS A 125 8.48 22.50 11.79
C LYS A 125 8.14 21.02 11.80
N ASN A 126 8.67 20.29 12.78
CA ASN A 126 8.34 18.89 13.03
C ASN A 126 7.35 18.81 14.19
N PRO A 127 6.07 18.52 13.95
CA PRO A 127 5.08 18.38 15.03
C PRO A 127 5.21 17.05 15.81
N ASN A 128 6.00 16.09 15.32
CA ASN A 128 6.07 14.76 15.90
C ASN A 128 6.91 14.73 17.18
N LYS A 129 6.38 14.09 18.22
CA LYS A 129 7.10 13.83 19.48
C LYS A 129 7.99 12.59 19.44
N ASP A 130 7.73 11.65 18.53
CA ASP A 130 8.40 10.35 18.52
C ASP A 130 9.13 10.03 17.21
N ILE A 131 9.10 10.96 16.26
CA ILE A 131 9.71 10.82 14.94
C ILE A 131 10.77 11.89 14.75
N ILE A 132 11.99 11.45 14.45
CA ILE A 132 13.10 12.30 14.02
C ILE A 132 13.23 12.17 12.51
N PHE A 133 13.22 13.28 11.79
CA PHE A 133 13.51 13.28 10.36
C PHE A 133 14.97 13.62 10.12
N VAL A 134 15.61 12.89 9.22
CA VAL A 134 16.97 13.22 8.77
C VAL A 134 16.90 13.52 7.28
N TYR A 135 17.23 14.75 6.94
CA TYR A 135 17.22 15.26 5.58
C TYR A 135 18.62 15.14 4.99
N GLN A 136 18.69 14.64 3.76
CA GLN A 136 19.92 14.68 2.95
C GLN A 136 20.16 16.11 2.42
N PRO A 137 21.30 16.38 1.76
CA PRO A 137 21.49 17.65 1.08
C PRO A 137 20.29 17.96 0.20
N THR A 138 19.74 19.15 0.38
CA THR A 138 18.48 19.57 -0.22
C THR A 138 18.79 20.59 -1.30
N THR A 139 18.34 20.33 -2.52
CA THR A 139 18.46 21.28 -3.63
C THR A 139 17.27 22.23 -3.58
N ILE A 140 17.53 23.52 -3.73
CA ILE A 140 16.50 24.56 -3.83
C ILE A 140 16.60 25.15 -5.23
N SER A 141 15.45 25.31 -5.88
CA SER A 141 15.33 26.05 -7.14
C SER A 141 14.24 27.11 -6.98
N ILE A 142 14.51 28.33 -7.42
CA ILE A 142 13.52 29.41 -7.48
C ILE A 142 13.10 29.57 -8.93
N LEU A 143 11.80 29.47 -9.19
CA LEU A 143 11.25 29.62 -10.53
C LEU A 143 10.36 30.85 -10.62
N SER A 144 10.40 31.54 -11.75
CA SER A 144 9.43 32.55 -12.13
C SER A 144 8.58 31.99 -13.27
N GLY A 145 7.41 31.43 -12.95
CA GLY A 145 6.65 30.61 -13.90
C GLY A 145 7.37 29.27 -14.11
N ASP A 146 7.79 29.00 -15.34
CA ASP A 146 8.54 27.81 -15.72
C ASP A 146 10.05 28.04 -15.86
N ILE A 147 10.50 29.27 -15.61
CA ILE A 147 11.89 29.72 -15.80
C ILE A 147 12.64 29.59 -14.48
N ASP A 148 13.74 28.85 -14.46
CA ASP A 148 14.65 28.84 -13.33
C ASP A 148 15.39 30.17 -13.23
N VAL A 149 15.28 30.82 -12.08
CA VAL A 149 15.94 32.09 -11.79
C VAL A 149 17.04 31.91 -10.77
N GLY A 150 17.29 30.72 -10.25
CA GLY A 150 18.47 30.42 -9.45
C GLY A 150 18.34 29.19 -8.56
N ASP A 151 19.51 28.57 -8.37
CA ASP A 151 19.66 27.36 -7.59
C ASP A 151 20.48 27.57 -6.31
N GLY A 152 20.24 26.72 -5.33
CA GLY A 152 20.98 26.68 -4.09
C GLY A 152 20.94 25.29 -3.46
N THR A 153 21.77 25.08 -2.44
CA THR A 153 21.79 23.82 -1.70
C THR A 153 21.82 24.09 -0.21
N ILE A 154 21.02 23.35 0.56
CA ILE A 154 21.07 23.30 2.01
C ILE A 154 21.78 22.00 2.42
N PRO A 155 22.75 22.05 3.34
CA PRO A 155 23.42 20.86 3.84
C PRO A 155 22.44 19.92 4.55
N SER A 156 22.82 18.65 4.68
CA SER A 156 22.02 17.68 5.42
C SER A 156 21.83 18.12 6.87
N PHE A 157 20.61 17.97 7.40
CA PHE A 157 20.29 18.34 8.77
C PHE A 157 19.37 17.31 9.44
N ASN A 158 19.47 17.24 10.76
CA ASN A 158 18.63 16.41 11.60
C ASN A 158 17.51 17.25 12.20
N HIS A 159 16.27 16.88 11.93
CA HIS A 159 15.09 17.54 12.44
C HIS A 159 14.52 16.74 13.61
N GLY A 160 14.91 17.17 14.81
CA GLY A 160 14.52 16.54 16.07
C GLY A 160 13.01 16.56 16.34
N LYS A 161 12.61 15.87 17.40
CA LYS A 161 11.23 15.78 17.89
C LYS A 161 10.72 17.17 18.32
N LYS A 162 9.49 17.53 17.95
CA LYS A 162 8.84 18.82 18.30
C LYS A 162 9.71 20.06 18.04
N ASN A 163 10.61 19.99 17.06
CA ASN A 163 11.57 21.05 16.81
C ASN A 163 11.16 21.93 15.62
N THR A 164 11.52 23.21 15.70
CA THR A 164 11.38 24.18 14.62
C THR A 164 12.77 24.65 14.24
N THR A 165 13.18 24.39 13.00
CA THR A 165 14.52 24.72 12.50
C THR A 165 14.41 25.78 11.41
N LEU A 166 15.18 26.87 11.56
CA LEU A 166 15.34 27.89 10.55
C LEU A 166 16.49 27.50 9.61
N LEU A 167 16.17 27.30 8.34
CA LEU A 167 17.13 26.98 7.28
C LEU A 167 17.38 28.25 6.47
N LYS A 168 18.64 28.68 6.43
CA LYS A 168 19.08 29.82 5.62
C LYS A 168 19.83 29.31 4.41
N ALA A 169 19.49 29.83 3.24
CA ALA A 169 20.20 29.51 2.01
C ALA A 169 20.43 30.77 1.17
N SER A 170 21.63 30.86 0.58
CA SER A 170 21.91 31.80 -0.50
C SER A 170 21.76 31.05 -1.82
N ILE A 171 20.96 31.62 -2.70
CA ILE A 171 20.62 31.07 -4.01
C ILE A 171 21.23 32.02 -5.04
N LEU A 172 21.97 31.46 -5.99
CA LEU A 172 22.67 32.21 -7.01
C LEU A 172 22.39 31.58 -8.37
N SER A 173 22.17 32.42 -9.38
CA SER A 173 22.26 32.00 -10.77
C SER A 173 23.48 32.68 -11.40
N ASN A 174 24.40 31.87 -11.94
CA ASN A 174 25.67 32.34 -12.50
C ASN A 174 25.64 32.29 -14.02
N GLY A 175 24.92 33.23 -14.65
CA GLY A 175 25.01 33.46 -16.08
C GLY A 175 24.35 32.38 -16.93
N GLU A 176 23.30 31.75 -16.40
CA GLU A 176 22.56 30.72 -17.12
C GLU A 176 21.90 31.33 -18.36
N SER A 177 22.14 30.71 -19.52
CA SER A 177 21.58 31.16 -20.79
C SER A 177 20.13 30.71 -20.89
N LEU A 178 19.22 31.66 -20.83
CA LEU A 178 17.81 31.40 -21.04
C LEU A 178 17.48 31.40 -22.53
N GLU A 179 16.51 30.57 -22.91
CA GLU A 179 15.89 30.63 -24.23
C GLU A 179 15.26 32.02 -24.45
N THR A 180 15.30 32.52 -25.68
CA THR A 180 14.87 33.87 -26.03
C THR A 180 13.43 34.17 -25.57
N ASP A 181 12.54 33.19 -25.69
CA ASP A 181 11.14 33.32 -25.28
C ASP A 181 11.04 33.46 -23.75
N SER A 182 11.69 32.57 -23.01
CA SER A 182 11.78 32.62 -21.54
C SER A 182 12.39 33.94 -21.05
N ALA A 183 13.48 34.39 -21.68
CA ALA A 183 14.11 35.67 -21.37
C ALA A 183 13.14 36.85 -21.60
N SER A 184 12.32 36.81 -22.65
CA SER A 184 11.33 37.84 -22.94
C SER A 184 10.19 37.87 -21.91
N GLU A 185 9.71 36.70 -21.49
CA GLU A 185 8.67 36.57 -20.47
C GLU A 185 9.17 37.05 -19.11
N LEU A 186 10.40 36.69 -18.74
CA LEU A 186 11.01 37.17 -17.51
C LEU A 186 11.15 38.69 -17.52
N LYS A 187 11.58 39.30 -18.64
CA LYS A 187 11.63 40.77 -18.79
C LYS A 187 10.26 41.43 -18.61
N LYS A 188 9.19 40.81 -19.13
CA LYS A 188 7.81 41.30 -18.94
C LYS A 188 7.40 41.22 -17.47
N ASN A 189 7.65 40.08 -16.82
CA ASN A 189 7.31 39.86 -15.41
C ASN A 189 8.10 40.78 -14.47
N MET A 190 9.37 41.05 -14.78
CA MET A 190 10.22 42.01 -14.08
C MET A 190 9.66 43.44 -14.11
N LYS A 191 9.10 43.87 -15.24
CA LYS A 191 8.52 45.21 -15.43
C LYS A 191 7.08 45.33 -14.91
N SER A 192 6.49 44.22 -14.49
CA SER A 192 5.11 44.20 -14.00
C SER A 192 4.96 45.00 -12.70
N LYS A 193 3.93 45.84 -12.64
CA LYS A 193 3.56 46.56 -11.41
C LYS A 193 3.17 45.63 -10.27
N ASN A 194 2.76 44.40 -10.58
CA ASN A 194 2.27 43.40 -9.62
C ASN A 194 3.39 42.58 -8.95
N GLY A 195 4.66 42.91 -9.23
CA GLY A 195 5.83 42.18 -8.75
C GLY A 195 6.10 40.90 -9.55
N LEU A 196 7.34 40.41 -9.45
CA LEU A 196 7.80 39.17 -10.04
C LEU A 196 7.24 37.98 -9.25
N PRO A 197 6.38 37.12 -9.85
CA PRO A 197 5.90 35.92 -9.19
C PRO A 197 7.04 34.90 -9.07
N LEU A 198 7.24 34.36 -7.87
CA LEU A 198 8.25 33.36 -7.58
C LEU A 198 7.60 32.10 -6.98
N LYS A 199 8.12 30.95 -7.38
CA LYS A 199 7.82 29.63 -6.85
C LYS A 199 9.11 29.02 -6.32
N VAL A 200 9.11 28.62 -5.07
CA VAL A 200 10.28 27.97 -4.46
C VAL A 200 10.04 26.47 -4.46
N LYS A 201 10.94 25.71 -5.07
CA LYS A 201 10.93 24.25 -5.03
C LYS A 201 12.12 23.76 -4.22
N LEU A 202 11.88 22.79 -3.34
CA LEU A 202 12.93 22.08 -2.63
C LEU A 202 12.80 20.59 -2.91
N ASP A 203 13.89 19.96 -3.34
CA ASP A 203 13.95 18.53 -3.55
C ASP A 203 14.98 17.92 -2.58
N THR A 204 14.55 16.90 -1.83
CA THR A 204 15.43 16.22 -0.87
C THR A 204 15.01 14.79 -0.63
N LYS A 205 15.89 14.01 -0.01
CA LYS A 205 15.59 12.67 0.50
C LYS A 205 15.53 12.73 2.02
N VAL A 206 14.45 12.20 2.58
CA VAL A 206 14.21 12.16 4.01
C VAL A 206 14.12 10.71 4.50
N LYS A 207 14.68 10.45 5.67
CA LYS A 207 14.45 9.22 6.43
C LYS A 207 13.83 9.56 7.78
N ALA A 208 12.81 8.81 8.17
CA ALA A 208 12.19 8.91 9.49
C ALA A 208 12.81 7.87 10.43
N LYS A 209 13.11 8.29 11.65
CA LYS A 209 13.58 7.42 12.74
C LYS A 209 12.53 7.42 13.85
N MET A 210 12.00 6.25 14.16
CA MET A 210 11.04 6.00 15.24
C MET A 210 11.69 5.07 16.26
N GLY A 211 12.39 5.63 17.25
CA GLY A 211 13.18 4.84 18.19
C GLY A 211 14.28 4.02 17.48
N LYS A 212 14.18 2.69 17.56
CA LYS A 212 15.12 1.77 16.87
C LYS A 212 14.77 1.53 15.40
N LEU A 213 13.52 1.80 15.00
CA LEU A 213 13.05 1.62 13.63
C LEU A 213 13.50 2.79 12.75
N LYS A 214 14.00 2.50 11.56
CA LYS A 214 14.41 3.49 10.55
C LYS A 214 13.66 3.19 9.25
N THR A 215 13.07 4.20 8.64
CA THR A 215 12.48 4.05 7.30
C THR A 215 13.58 4.14 6.23
N PRO A 216 13.35 3.58 5.03
CA PRO A 216 14.19 3.88 3.88
C PRO A 216 14.17 5.39 3.55
N ASN A 217 15.16 5.82 2.77
CA ASN A 217 15.19 7.19 2.25
C ASN A 217 14.06 7.35 1.22
N VAL A 218 13.17 8.30 1.46
CA VAL A 218 12.06 8.64 0.57
C VAL A 218 12.32 10.03 0.00
N GLY A 219 12.16 10.20 -1.32
CA GLY A 219 12.24 11.51 -1.95
C GLY A 219 11.02 12.35 -1.59
N ILE A 220 11.22 13.61 -1.25
CA ILE A 220 10.15 14.59 -1.07
C ILE A 220 10.44 15.82 -1.92
N ARG A 221 9.36 16.43 -2.40
CA ARG A 221 9.37 17.72 -3.08
C ARG A 221 8.50 18.68 -2.29
N VAL A 222 9.08 19.80 -1.88
CA VAL A 222 8.36 20.89 -1.22
C VAL A 222 8.18 22.00 -2.23
N SER A 223 6.93 22.42 -2.46
CA SER A 223 6.61 23.52 -3.38
C SER A 223 5.91 24.65 -2.63
N CYS A 224 6.46 25.85 -2.70
CA CYS A 224 5.89 27.05 -2.10
C CYS A 224 5.48 28.02 -3.22
N ASP A 225 4.18 28.27 -3.33
CA ASP A 225 3.57 29.12 -4.36
C ASP A 225 3.08 30.45 -3.79
N GLY A 226 2.88 31.46 -4.65
CA GLY A 226 2.27 32.73 -4.26
C GLY A 226 3.24 33.74 -3.65
N ILE A 227 4.55 33.58 -3.84
CA ILE A 227 5.55 34.56 -3.40
C ILE A 227 5.68 35.63 -4.49
N ARG A 228 5.64 36.91 -4.11
CA ARG A 228 5.86 38.02 -5.06
C ARG A 228 6.92 38.97 -4.56
N VAL A 229 7.82 39.36 -5.44
CA VAL A 229 8.95 40.24 -5.15
C VAL A 229 8.93 41.43 -6.10
N HIS A 230 9.06 42.64 -5.56
CA HIS A 230 9.39 43.80 -6.38
C HIS A 230 10.90 43.84 -6.61
N LEU A 231 11.34 44.28 -7.78
CA LEU A 231 12.76 44.42 -8.05
C LEU A 231 13.39 45.46 -7.11
N PRO A 232 14.63 45.25 -6.65
CA PRO A 232 15.34 46.22 -5.84
C PRO A 232 15.53 47.53 -6.62
N VAL A 233 15.09 48.64 -6.04
CA VAL A 233 15.34 49.99 -6.56
C VAL A 233 16.57 50.54 -5.84
N GLY A 234 17.70 50.63 -6.55
CA GLY A 234 18.98 51.08 -6.00
C GLY A 234 19.77 49.97 -5.29
N LYS A 235 20.58 50.32 -4.28
CA LYS A 235 21.51 49.39 -3.59
C LYS A 235 20.87 48.55 -2.48
N LYS A 236 19.56 48.70 -2.22
CA LYS A 236 18.88 47.99 -1.11
C LYS A 236 18.22 46.71 -1.63
N PRO A 237 18.39 45.56 -0.95
CA PRO A 237 17.75 44.31 -1.34
C PRO A 237 16.24 44.42 -1.16
N ALA A 238 15.47 43.94 -2.14
CA ALA A 238 14.03 43.91 -2.06
C ALA A 238 13.56 42.70 -1.27
N THR A 239 12.64 42.89 -0.33
CA THR A 239 12.04 41.79 0.42
C THR A 239 10.73 41.38 -0.24
N ALA A 240 10.58 40.08 -0.44
CA ALA A 240 9.36 39.47 -0.95
C ALA A 240 8.20 39.66 0.02
N SER A 241 6.99 39.80 -0.56
CA SER A 241 5.75 39.55 0.18
C SER A 241 5.69 38.07 0.54
N THR A 242 6.19 37.75 1.74
CA THR A 242 6.29 36.40 2.30
C THR A 242 5.50 36.38 3.59
N SER A 243 4.17 36.51 3.51
CA SER A 243 3.30 36.33 4.67
C SER A 243 3.22 34.84 5.01
N ASN A 244 4.30 34.28 5.57
CA ASN A 244 4.43 32.88 6.00
C ASN A 244 3.81 31.89 5.02
N VAL A 245 4.25 31.93 3.77
CA VAL A 245 3.69 31.10 2.70
C VAL A 245 3.84 29.63 3.08
N LYS A 246 2.70 28.94 3.23
CA LYS A 246 2.65 27.52 3.54
C LYS A 246 3.02 26.72 2.30
N CYS A 247 4.02 25.87 2.43
CA CYS A 247 4.47 25.04 1.32
C CYS A 247 3.73 23.70 1.31
N ASN A 248 3.42 23.21 0.12
CA ASN A 248 2.93 21.84 -0.06
C ASN A 248 4.11 20.86 -0.08
N VAL A 249 3.91 19.67 0.48
CA VAL A 249 4.93 18.62 0.59
C VAL A 249 4.43 17.38 -0.12
N ASP A 250 5.00 17.11 -1.28
CA ASP A 250 4.67 15.97 -2.13
C ASP A 250 5.72 14.87 -1.95
N VAL A 251 5.26 13.64 -1.73
CA VAL A 251 6.15 12.48 -1.63
C VAL A 251 6.42 11.96 -3.02
N ARG A 252 7.69 11.92 -3.42
CA ARG A 252 8.13 11.28 -4.66
C ARG A 252 8.30 9.79 -4.40
N PHE A 253 7.20 9.05 -4.50
CA PHE A 253 7.27 7.59 -4.54
C PHE A 253 8.00 7.17 -5.82
N LYS A 254 9.23 6.69 -5.68
CA LYS A 254 9.86 5.91 -6.74
C LYS A 254 9.18 4.55 -6.66
N ILE A 255 8.06 4.39 -7.36
CA ILE A 255 7.39 3.10 -7.51
C ILE A 255 8.49 2.12 -7.91
N TRP A 256 8.72 1.10 -7.09
CA TRP A 256 9.67 0.05 -7.40
C TRP A 256 9.25 -0.53 -8.75
N LYS A 257 10.03 -0.26 -9.80
CA LYS A 257 9.90 -0.99 -11.06
C LYS A 257 10.34 -2.40 -10.73
N TRP A 258 9.40 -3.26 -10.36
CA TRP A 258 9.62 -4.70 -10.39
C TRP A 258 9.64 -5.08 -11.86
N THR A 259 10.81 -5.04 -12.48
CA THR A 259 11.08 -5.83 -13.68
C THR A 259 10.96 -7.29 -13.26
N VAL A 260 9.94 -7.96 -13.80
CA VAL A 260 9.71 -9.41 -13.71
C VAL A 260 10.65 -10.12 -14.67
#